data_AF-U6MU02-F1
#
_entry.id   AF-U6MU02-F1
#
_cell.length_a   1.000
_cell.length_b   1.000
_cell.length_c   1.000
_cell.angle_alpha   90.00
_cell.angle_beta   90.00
_cell.angle_gamma   90.00
#
_symmetry.space_group_name_H-M   'P 1'
#
loop_
_entity.id
_entity.type
_entity.pdbx_description
1 polymer ?
#
loop_
_entity_poly.entity_id
_entity_poly.type
_entity_poly.pdbx_seq_one_letter_code
_entity_poly.pdbx_strand_id
1 'polypeptide(L)'
;MTGLGLASVAGLGAREQHRQLWPSKQQQQQKQQQQQQQQKQQQQQQQGGVVVILLQGTEYFDAKTKRYVDMPITDVLQMIGRAGRPQFDTAAAAVVLCQEKQKGFLKRFLYLPFPVESCLHLCLPEHLNAEIVAETIRSKTMALEYLSWTYFFRRLAANPGYYSSELLAEDCRGGGAAAAERRRSLICCYLDGLVSRALDLLLELGCIQLRLPQQQQQQQQQQQQQQQQQGEEGGEAGGEEALTGFRLVLQQQQREKQQQQQQQLLLEPVIEPTPLGRIACFYYIKPQTAKRIQDKMQQQVLSFVEILKLLADADEFDEMPV
;
A
#
# COMPACT_ATOMS: atom_id res chain seq x y z
N MET A 1 -48.34 84.23 -63.06
CA MET A 1 -47.88 84.09 -64.46
C MET A 1 -47.36 82.66 -64.61
N THR A 2 -48.23 81.73 -65.02
CA THR A 2 -48.24 81.12 -66.38
C THR A 2 -46.94 80.36 -66.67
N GLY A 3 -46.91 79.05 -66.89
CA GLY A 3 -48.03 78.19 -67.22
C GLY A 3 -47.72 76.69 -67.28
N LEU A 4 -48.80 76.03 -67.64
CA LEU A 4 -49.08 74.61 -67.83
C LEU A 4 -48.11 73.86 -68.75
N GLY A 5 -47.98 72.56 -68.48
CA GLY A 5 -47.45 71.56 -69.40
C GLY A 5 -47.64 70.14 -68.86
N LEU A 6 -48.90 69.70 -68.72
CA LEU A 6 -49.26 68.31 -68.44
C LEU A 6 -49.25 67.50 -69.74
N ALA A 7 -48.54 66.38 -69.73
CA ALA A 7 -48.82 65.24 -70.61
C ALA A 7 -48.78 63.94 -69.78
N SER A 8 -49.97 63.38 -69.61
CA SER A 8 -50.29 62.01 -69.15
C SER A 8 -49.73 60.99 -70.16
N VAL A 9 -49.39 59.73 -69.86
CA VAL A 9 -50.31 58.62 -69.60
C VAL A 9 -49.54 57.35 -69.17
N ALA A 10 -49.97 56.78 -68.04
CA ALA A 10 -50.19 55.37 -67.66
C ALA A 10 -49.20 54.21 -67.90
N GLY A 11 -48.99 53.49 -66.79
CA GLY A 11 -49.06 52.01 -66.69
C GLY A 11 -47.72 51.29 -66.78
N LEU A 12 -47.36 50.29 -65.97
CA LEU A 12 -48.02 49.42 -64.99
C LEU A 12 -46.86 48.85 -64.14
N GLY A 13 -47.00 48.72 -62.81
CA GLY A 13 -47.26 47.40 -62.25
C GLY A 13 -46.02 46.74 -61.64
N ALA A 14 -45.86 46.92 -60.32
CA ALA A 14 -45.31 45.99 -59.33
C ALA A 14 -44.17 45.03 -59.72
N ARG A 15 -42.98 45.22 -59.12
CA ARG A 15 -42.12 44.12 -58.64
C ARG A 15 -41.00 44.63 -57.71
N GLU A 16 -41.36 44.97 -56.48
CA GLU A 16 -40.43 44.88 -55.36
C GLU A 16 -40.32 43.43 -54.93
N GLN A 17 -39.43 42.66 -55.58
CA GLN A 17 -38.98 41.38 -55.05
C GLN A 17 -37.48 41.21 -55.28
N HIS A 18 -36.78 41.10 -54.15
CA HIS A 18 -35.52 40.39 -53.99
C HIS A 18 -34.41 40.73 -55.01
N ARG A 19 -33.80 41.91 -54.86
CA ARG A 19 -32.42 42.10 -55.31
C ARG A 19 -31.51 41.36 -54.33
N GLN A 20 -31.42 40.04 -54.48
CA GLN A 20 -30.38 39.26 -53.82
C GLN A 20 -29.04 39.80 -54.33
N LEU A 21 -28.36 40.55 -53.46
CA LEU A 21 -27.03 41.09 -53.67
C LEU A 21 -26.08 39.92 -53.92
N TRP A 22 -25.78 39.64 -55.19
CA TRP A 22 -24.71 38.70 -55.52
C TRP A 22 -23.39 39.33 -55.06
N PRO A 23 -22.58 38.67 -54.22
CA PRO A 23 -21.31 39.23 -53.79
C PRO A 23 -20.43 39.51 -55.01
N SER A 24 -19.79 40.69 -55.05
CA SER A 24 -18.82 41.03 -56.11
C SER A 24 -17.74 39.94 -56.21
N LYS A 25 -17.20 39.70 -57.41
CA LYS A 25 -16.11 38.72 -57.62
C LYS A 25 -14.98 38.87 -56.58
N GLN A 26 -14.69 40.10 -56.16
CA GLN A 26 -13.73 40.41 -55.09
C GLN A 26 -14.16 39.90 -53.71
N GLN A 27 -15.45 40.00 -53.34
CA GLN A 27 -15.96 39.48 -52.07
C GLN A 27 -15.96 37.95 -52.04
N GLN A 28 -16.27 37.30 -53.17
CA GLN A 28 -16.14 35.84 -53.28
C GLN A 28 -14.68 35.40 -53.14
N GLN A 29 -13.75 36.14 -53.74
CA GLN A 29 -12.32 35.86 -53.64
C GLN A 29 -11.78 36.07 -52.22
N GLN A 30 -12.21 37.14 -51.52
CA GLN A 30 -11.86 37.36 -50.11
C GLN A 30 -12.44 36.28 -49.19
N LYS A 31 -13.70 35.87 -49.40
CA LYS A 31 -14.30 34.76 -48.63
C LYS A 31 -13.58 33.43 -48.87
N GLN A 32 -13.19 33.13 -50.12
CA GLN A 32 -12.39 31.94 -50.44
C GLN A 32 -11.00 32.00 -49.80
N GLN A 33 -10.34 33.15 -49.80
CA GLN A 33 -9.04 33.33 -49.13
C GLN A 33 -9.16 33.18 -47.61
N GLN A 34 -10.21 33.74 -46.98
CA GLN A 34 -10.49 33.53 -45.56
C GLN A 34 -10.80 32.08 -45.23
N GLN A 35 -11.60 31.38 -46.05
CA GLN A 35 -11.88 29.95 -45.86
C GLN A 35 -10.62 29.10 -46.02
N GLN A 36 -9.78 29.39 -47.01
CA GLN A 36 -8.48 28.71 -47.15
C GLN A 36 -7.53 29.02 -46.00
N GLN A 37 -7.51 30.25 -45.47
CA GLN A 37 -6.71 30.58 -44.28
C GLN A 37 -7.24 29.88 -43.03
N GLN A 38 -8.56 29.81 -42.83
CA GLN A 38 -9.16 29.06 -41.72
C GLN A 38 -8.92 27.55 -41.85
N GLN A 39 -9.04 26.98 -43.05
CA GLN A 39 -8.71 25.58 -43.31
C GLN A 39 -7.23 25.31 -43.10
N LYS A 40 -6.33 26.21 -43.51
CA LYS A 40 -4.89 26.09 -43.24
C LYS A 40 -4.59 26.19 -41.75
N GLN A 41 -5.22 27.11 -41.01
CA GLN A 41 -5.06 27.20 -39.55
C GLN A 41 -5.60 25.95 -38.82
N GLN A 42 -6.74 25.40 -39.26
CA GLN A 42 -7.27 24.14 -38.75
C GLN A 42 -6.37 22.95 -39.11
N GLN A 43 -5.82 22.89 -40.33
CA GLN A 43 -4.85 21.86 -40.73
C GLN A 43 -3.52 21.99 -39.98
N GLN A 44 -3.06 23.20 -39.67
CA GLN A 44 -1.84 23.45 -38.92
C GLN A 44 -2.01 23.09 -37.43
N GLN A 45 -3.21 23.25 -36.87
CA GLN A 45 -3.57 22.70 -35.56
C GLN A 45 -3.70 21.17 -35.56
N GLN A 46 -3.94 20.56 -36.73
CA GLN A 46 -3.98 19.09 -36.92
C GLN A 46 -2.64 18.49 -37.38
N GLN A 47 -1.58 19.28 -37.57
CA GLN A 47 -0.23 18.73 -37.70
C GLN A 47 0.17 18.22 -36.31
N GLY A 48 -0.03 16.92 -36.11
CA GLY A 48 0.31 16.22 -34.87
C GLY A 48 1.76 16.52 -34.50
N GLY A 49 1.94 17.32 -33.45
CA GLY A 49 3.25 17.55 -32.87
C GLY A 49 3.78 16.24 -32.26
N VAL A 50 5.08 16.15 -32.08
CA VAL A 50 5.67 15.11 -31.24
C VAL A 50 6.11 15.79 -29.96
N VAL A 51 5.46 15.46 -28.84
CA VAL A 51 5.92 15.90 -27.53
C VAL A 51 7.05 14.97 -27.10
N VAL A 52 8.23 15.54 -26.91
CA VAL A 52 9.42 14.82 -26.43
C VAL A 52 9.69 15.22 -24.99
N ILE A 53 9.91 14.24 -24.14
CA ILE A 53 10.39 14.49 -22.78
C ILE A 53 11.88 14.17 -22.71
N LEU A 54 12.64 15.14 -22.22
CA LEU A 54 14.05 14.99 -21.91
C LEU A 54 14.20 14.89 -20.40
N LEU A 55 14.62 13.72 -19.93
CA LEU A 55 15.07 13.54 -18.55
C LEU A 55 16.57 13.78 -18.50
N GLN A 56 16.95 14.94 -17.98
CA GLN A 56 18.34 15.32 -17.82
C GLN A 56 18.85 14.90 -16.43
N GLY A 57 19.54 13.76 -16.39
CA GLY A 57 20.01 13.16 -15.14
C GLY A 57 18.93 12.34 -14.46
N THR A 58 19.34 11.25 -13.81
CA THR A 58 18.48 10.29 -13.09
C THR A 58 18.85 10.20 -11.62
N GLU A 59 19.44 11.27 -11.08
CA GLU A 59 19.94 11.36 -9.72
C GLU A 59 19.44 12.66 -9.09
N TYR A 60 19.14 12.63 -7.80
CA TYR A 60 18.84 13.83 -7.01
C TYR A 60 19.78 13.88 -5.81
N PHE A 61 20.03 15.09 -5.29
CA PHE A 61 20.87 15.26 -4.13
C PHE A 61 20.07 14.99 -2.86
N ASP A 62 20.47 13.97 -2.09
CA ASP A 62 19.93 13.73 -0.76
C ASP A 62 20.81 14.44 0.28
N ALA A 63 20.23 15.44 0.94
CA ALA A 63 20.91 16.24 1.95
C ALA A 63 21.26 15.45 3.21
N LYS A 64 20.51 14.38 3.54
CA LYS A 64 20.76 13.55 4.73
C LYS A 64 22.05 12.76 4.57
N THR A 65 22.18 12.04 3.46
CA THR A 65 23.38 11.25 3.15
C THR A 65 24.49 12.09 2.51
N LYS A 66 24.20 13.37 2.19
CA LYS A 66 25.10 14.31 1.49
C LYS A 66 25.65 13.74 0.20
N ARG A 67 24.84 12.95 -0.51
CA ARG A 67 25.23 12.24 -1.73
C ARG A 67 24.12 12.32 -2.78
N TYR A 68 24.51 12.15 -4.03
CA TYR A 68 23.55 11.91 -5.10
C TYR A 68 23.02 10.49 -4.99
N VAL A 69 21.70 10.39 -4.94
CA VAL A 69 20.96 9.13 -4.88
C VAL A 69 20.17 8.98 -6.17
N ASP A 70 20.10 7.75 -6.65
CA ASP A 70 19.38 7.41 -7.87
C ASP A 70 17.88 7.62 -7.66
N MET A 71 17.25 8.27 -8.63
CA MET A 71 15.80 8.44 -8.63
C MET A 71 15.12 7.07 -8.76
N PRO A 72 14.04 6.80 -7.99
CA PRO A 72 13.32 5.55 -8.15
C PRO A 72 12.74 5.43 -9.57
N ILE A 73 12.78 4.21 -10.12
CA ILE A 73 12.29 3.90 -11.47
C ILE A 73 10.83 4.36 -11.68
N THR A 74 10.04 4.38 -10.61
CA THR A 74 8.64 4.83 -10.63
C THR A 74 8.54 6.29 -11.05
N ASP A 75 9.43 7.16 -10.57
CA ASP A 75 9.42 8.58 -10.89
C ASP A 75 9.89 8.80 -12.33
N VAL A 76 10.92 8.07 -12.75
CA VAL A 76 11.36 8.04 -14.15
C VAL A 76 10.23 7.60 -15.08
N LEU A 77 9.50 6.54 -14.71
CA LEU A 77 8.33 6.07 -15.46
C LEU A 77 7.19 7.09 -15.46
N GLN A 78 6.94 7.78 -14.34
CA GLN A 78 5.94 8.85 -14.26
C GLN A 78 6.31 10.03 -15.17
N MET A 79 7.59 10.41 -15.21
CA MET A 79 8.11 11.46 -16.10
C MET A 79 7.97 11.05 -17.56
N ILE A 80 8.35 9.82 -17.93
CA ILE A 80 8.17 9.27 -19.28
C ILE A 80 6.69 9.18 -19.64
N GLY A 81 5.82 8.84 -18.69
CA GLY A 81 4.38 8.74 -18.89
C GLY A 81 3.69 10.06 -19.23
N ARG A 82 4.38 11.20 -19.09
CA ARG A 82 3.91 12.51 -19.57
C ARG A 82 4.20 12.73 -21.06
N ALA A 83 4.97 11.85 -21.70
CA ALA A 83 5.35 12.00 -23.10
C ALA A 83 4.18 11.64 -24.01
N GLY A 84 3.86 12.54 -24.93
CA GLY A 84 2.76 12.39 -25.87
C GLY A 84 1.38 12.65 -25.26
N ARG A 85 0.50 13.20 -26.08
CA ARG A 85 -0.90 13.45 -25.74
C ARG A 85 -1.79 12.52 -26.56
N PRO A 86 -2.56 11.61 -25.94
CA PRO A 86 -3.32 10.58 -26.66
C PRO A 86 -4.26 11.10 -27.76
N GLN A 87 -4.71 12.36 -27.68
CA GLN A 87 -5.64 12.97 -28.64
C GLN A 87 -4.96 13.78 -29.75
N PHE A 88 -3.68 14.15 -29.61
CA PHE A 88 -3.02 15.13 -30.49
C PHE A 88 -1.78 14.59 -31.19
N ASP A 89 -1.04 13.70 -30.54
CA ASP A 89 0.27 13.28 -31.01
C ASP A 89 0.19 11.83 -31.52
N THR A 90 0.76 11.56 -32.70
CA THR A 90 0.76 10.22 -33.32
C THR A 90 1.88 9.33 -32.78
N ALA A 91 2.93 9.95 -32.24
CA ALA A 91 4.06 9.29 -31.61
C ALA A 91 4.54 10.13 -30.43
N ALA A 92 5.12 9.44 -29.44
CA ALA A 92 5.75 10.03 -28.28
C ALA A 92 7.19 9.53 -28.21
N ALA A 93 8.11 10.41 -27.79
CA ALA A 93 9.48 10.00 -27.51
C ALA A 93 9.91 10.52 -26.14
N ALA A 94 10.64 9.68 -25.41
CA ALA A 94 11.30 10.09 -24.18
C ALA A 94 12.79 9.75 -24.30
N VAL A 95 13.63 10.73 -23.98
CA VAL A 95 15.08 10.61 -24.00
C VAL A 95 15.59 10.74 -22.57
N VAL A 96 16.17 9.65 -22.06
CA VAL A 96 16.71 9.58 -20.70
C VAL A 96 18.23 9.69 -20.76
N LEU A 97 18.77 10.78 -20.21
CA LEU A 97 20.20 11.00 -20.07
C LEU A 97 20.63 10.48 -18.69
N CYS A 98 21.34 9.35 -18.67
CA CYS A 98 21.78 8.67 -17.45
C CYS A 98 23.27 8.26 -17.54
N GLN A 99 23.85 7.88 -16.39
CA GLN A 99 25.19 7.32 -16.35
C GLN A 99 25.21 5.92 -16.98
N GLU A 100 26.32 5.55 -17.64
CA GLU A 100 26.43 4.24 -18.34
C GLU A 100 26.17 3.04 -17.41
N LYS A 101 26.53 3.15 -16.12
CA LYS A 101 26.27 2.13 -15.09
C LYS A 101 24.77 1.83 -14.89
N GLN A 102 23.90 2.84 -15.04
CA GLN A 102 22.45 2.75 -14.81
C GLN A 102 21.67 2.39 -16.07
N LYS A 103 22.23 2.63 -17.25
CA LYS A 103 21.59 2.39 -18.54
C LYS A 103 21.05 0.97 -18.69
N GLY A 104 21.81 -0.05 -18.25
CA GLY A 104 21.38 -1.44 -18.29
C GLY A 104 20.17 -1.72 -17.40
N PHE A 105 20.19 -1.16 -16.18
CA PHE A 105 19.08 -1.23 -15.22
C PHE A 105 17.82 -0.57 -15.79
N LEU A 106 17.93 0.70 -16.21
CA LEU A 106 16.81 1.46 -16.77
C LEU A 106 16.25 0.79 -18.02
N LYS A 107 17.10 0.39 -18.97
CA LYS A 107 16.66 -0.30 -20.19
C LYS A 107 15.88 -1.56 -19.86
N ARG A 108 16.30 -2.35 -18.87
CA ARG A 108 15.57 -3.57 -18.49
C ARG A 108 14.18 -3.25 -17.93
N PHE A 109 14.08 -2.31 -16.99
CA PHE A 109 12.83 -2.02 -16.27
C PHE A 109 11.89 -1.03 -16.98
N LEU A 110 12.33 -0.38 -18.05
CA LEU A 110 11.44 0.39 -18.92
C LEU A 110 10.61 -0.51 -19.86
N TYR A 111 11.14 -1.69 -20.23
CA TYR A 111 10.45 -2.63 -21.12
C TYR A 111 9.88 -3.86 -20.40
N LEU A 112 10.35 -4.17 -19.19
CA LEU A 112 9.82 -5.24 -18.35
C LEU A 112 9.19 -4.66 -17.09
N PRO A 113 8.07 -5.23 -16.60
CA PRO A 113 7.45 -4.77 -15.36
C PRO A 113 8.43 -4.89 -14.19
N PHE A 114 8.45 -3.87 -13.34
CA PHE A 114 9.31 -3.84 -12.17
C PHE A 114 8.80 -4.83 -11.10
N PRO A 115 9.66 -5.70 -10.53
CA PRO A 115 9.26 -6.61 -9.47
C PRO A 115 9.00 -5.80 -8.19
N VAL A 116 7.75 -5.74 -7.78
CA VAL A 116 7.36 -5.10 -6.52
C VAL A 116 7.59 -6.08 -5.37
N GLU A 117 8.28 -5.63 -4.34
CA GLU A 117 8.53 -6.37 -3.10
C GLU A 117 7.90 -5.64 -1.92
N SER A 118 7.70 -6.33 -0.81
CA SER A 118 7.07 -5.75 0.38
C SER A 118 8.08 -5.13 1.33
N CYS A 119 7.79 -3.94 1.85
CA CYS A 119 8.58 -3.27 2.89
C CYS A 119 8.00 -3.46 4.31
N LEU A 120 6.93 -4.25 4.46
CA LEU A 120 6.20 -4.39 5.72
C LEU A 120 7.09 -4.84 6.91
N HIS A 121 8.11 -5.65 6.63
CA HIS A 121 9.06 -6.14 7.65
C HIS A 121 9.89 -5.03 8.30
N LEU A 122 10.02 -3.86 7.66
CA LEU A 122 10.76 -2.71 8.18
C LEU A 122 9.93 -1.86 9.15
N CYS A 123 8.61 -1.77 8.92
CA CYS A 123 7.65 -0.99 9.71
C CYS A 123 6.68 -1.86 10.51
N LEU A 124 7.02 -3.15 10.69
CA LEU A 124 6.14 -4.12 11.35
C LEU A 124 5.68 -3.71 12.76
N PRO A 125 6.55 -3.16 13.64
CA PRO A 125 6.14 -2.78 15.00
C PRO A 125 4.99 -1.76 15.02
N GLU A 126 4.97 -0.79 14.10
CA GLU A 126 3.92 0.21 14.02
C GLU A 126 2.56 -0.42 13.65
N HIS A 127 2.56 -1.30 12.65
CA HIS A 127 1.35 -2.00 12.21
C HIS A 127 0.84 -2.98 13.28
N LEU A 128 1.73 -3.73 13.95
CA LEU A 128 1.33 -4.62 15.04
C LEU A 128 0.73 -3.82 16.20
N ASN A 129 1.32 -2.69 16.58
CA ASN A 129 0.74 -1.83 17.63
C ASN A 129 -0.68 -1.39 17.29
N ALA A 130 -0.93 -1.02 16.03
CA ALA A 130 -2.28 -0.62 15.58
C ALA A 130 -3.30 -1.76 15.70
N GLU A 131 -2.94 -2.97 15.27
CA GLU A 131 -3.82 -4.13 15.34
C GLU A 131 -4.04 -4.65 16.78
N ILE A 132 -3.06 -4.46 17.66
CA ILE A 132 -3.20 -4.75 19.10
C ILE A 132 -4.14 -3.72 19.75
N VAL A 133 -4.03 -2.44 19.38
CA VAL A 133 -4.94 -1.38 19.86
C VAL A 133 -6.37 -1.60 19.36
N ALA A 134 -6.54 -2.09 18.12
CA ALA A 134 -7.83 -2.50 17.55
C ALA A 134 -8.40 -3.79 18.17
N GLU A 135 -7.63 -4.46 19.04
CA GLU A 135 -7.95 -5.75 19.65
C GLU A 135 -8.08 -6.92 18.66
N THR A 136 -7.65 -6.76 17.41
CA THR A 136 -7.55 -7.84 16.42
C THR A 136 -6.51 -8.87 16.85
N ILE A 137 -5.38 -8.39 17.38
CA ILE A 137 -4.26 -9.23 17.81
C ILE A 137 -4.19 -9.24 19.34
N ARG A 138 -4.40 -10.40 19.95
CA ARG A 138 -4.30 -10.61 21.41
C ARG A 138 -3.24 -11.62 21.83
N SER A 139 -2.67 -12.36 20.87
CA SER A 139 -1.59 -13.31 21.12
C SER A 139 -0.58 -13.30 19.96
N LYS A 140 0.61 -13.82 20.20
CA LYS A 140 1.66 -13.97 19.18
C LYS A 140 1.17 -14.83 18.01
N THR A 141 0.40 -15.88 18.29
CA THR A 141 -0.19 -16.76 17.28
C THR A 141 -1.13 -15.98 16.35
N MET A 142 -1.97 -15.09 16.89
CA MET A 142 -2.82 -14.20 16.08
C MET A 142 -2.00 -13.21 15.25
N ALA A 143 -0.85 -12.74 15.74
CA ALA A 143 0.04 -11.87 14.96
C ALA A 143 0.64 -12.60 13.75
N LEU A 144 1.00 -13.88 13.89
CA LEU A 144 1.45 -14.72 12.78
C LEU A 144 0.32 -14.97 11.77
N GLU A 145 -0.90 -15.21 12.26
CA GLU A 145 -2.07 -15.33 11.40
C GLU A 145 -2.37 -14.04 10.64
N TYR A 146 -2.30 -12.88 11.31
CA TYR A 146 -2.42 -11.57 10.66
C TYR A 146 -1.43 -11.40 9.50
N LEU A 147 -0.15 -11.75 9.73
CA LEU A 147 0.87 -11.68 8.68
C LEU A 147 0.55 -12.56 7.48
N SER A 148 -0.12 -13.69 7.66
CA SER A 148 -0.48 -14.60 6.56
C SER A 148 -1.40 -13.94 5.51
N TRP A 149 -2.19 -12.93 5.91
CA TRP A 149 -3.10 -12.20 5.02
C TRP A 149 -2.41 -11.08 4.22
N THR A 150 -1.15 -10.78 4.53
CA THR A 150 -0.45 -9.64 3.95
C THR A 150 0.22 -9.96 2.61
N TYR A 151 0.45 -8.93 1.79
CA TYR A 151 1.26 -9.04 0.57
C TYR A 151 2.69 -9.53 0.88
N PHE A 152 3.22 -9.17 2.04
CA PHE A 152 4.52 -9.61 2.52
C PHE A 152 4.63 -11.14 2.57
N PHE A 153 3.66 -11.83 3.17
CA PHE A 153 3.70 -13.29 3.27
C PHE A 153 3.69 -13.96 1.88
N ARG A 154 2.89 -13.44 0.95
CA ARG A 154 2.86 -13.92 -0.45
C ARG A 154 4.21 -13.75 -1.14
N ARG A 155 4.90 -12.63 -0.91
CA ARG A 155 6.22 -12.36 -1.49
C ARG A 155 7.34 -13.14 -0.82
N LEU A 156 7.27 -13.33 0.49
CA LEU A 156 8.22 -14.14 1.25
C LEU A 156 8.25 -15.60 0.76
N ALA A 157 7.10 -16.16 0.41
CA ALA A 157 7.03 -17.51 -0.17
C ALA A 157 7.59 -17.58 -1.61
N ALA A 158 7.43 -16.50 -2.39
CA ALA A 158 7.85 -16.46 -3.79
C ALA A 158 9.33 -16.11 -3.98
N ASN A 159 9.88 -15.21 -3.16
CA ASN A 159 11.25 -14.74 -3.20
C ASN A 159 11.83 -14.58 -1.78
N PRO A 160 12.10 -15.70 -1.07
CA PRO A 160 12.59 -15.66 0.31
C PRO A 160 13.93 -14.95 0.45
N GLY A 161 14.85 -15.18 -0.50
CA GLY A 161 16.20 -14.62 -0.49
C GLY A 161 16.29 -13.09 -0.54
N TYR A 162 15.21 -12.39 -0.90
CA TYR A 162 15.16 -10.93 -0.81
C TYR A 162 15.10 -10.41 0.63
N TYR A 163 14.46 -11.16 1.54
CA TYR A 163 14.14 -10.69 2.89
C TYR A 163 15.19 -11.06 3.94
N SER A 164 15.90 -12.17 3.77
CA SER A 164 16.97 -12.58 4.67
C SER A 164 18.04 -13.38 3.94
N SER A 165 19.31 -13.11 4.28
CA SER A 165 20.45 -13.89 3.80
C SER A 165 20.39 -15.36 4.24
N GLU A 166 19.75 -15.64 5.37
CA GLU A 166 19.54 -17.01 5.87
C GLU A 166 18.63 -17.82 4.93
N LEU A 167 17.60 -17.16 4.38
CA LEU A 167 16.65 -17.78 3.45
C LEU A 167 17.27 -17.96 2.05
N LEU A 168 18.18 -17.06 1.65
CA LEU A 168 18.90 -17.13 0.38
C LEU A 168 19.77 -18.38 0.26
N ALA A 169 20.41 -18.80 1.36
CA ALA A 169 21.33 -19.95 1.36
C ALA A 169 20.66 -21.27 0.96
N GLU A 170 19.36 -21.43 1.23
CA GLU A 170 18.58 -22.62 0.88
C GLU A 170 17.90 -22.53 -0.49
N ASP A 171 17.60 -21.31 -0.98
CA ASP A 171 17.11 -21.13 -2.36
C ASP A 171 18.12 -21.66 -3.40
N CYS A 172 19.41 -21.60 -3.08
CA CYS A 172 20.50 -22.09 -3.92
C CYS A 172 20.70 -23.62 -3.91
N ARG A 173 20.07 -24.36 -2.99
CA ARG A 173 20.37 -25.79 -2.74
C ARG A 173 19.54 -26.80 -3.56
N GLY A 174 18.80 -26.34 -4.58
CA GLY A 174 18.12 -27.19 -5.55
C GLY A 174 16.70 -27.62 -5.17
N GLY A 175 16.00 -28.25 -6.12
CA GLY A 175 14.57 -28.55 -6.06
C GLY A 175 14.24 -29.98 -5.59
N GLY A 176 13.27 -30.10 -4.68
CA GLY A 176 12.72 -31.37 -4.22
C GLY A 176 11.72 -31.18 -3.08
N ALA A 177 10.88 -32.19 -2.80
CA ALA A 177 9.86 -32.10 -1.75
C ALA A 177 10.46 -31.83 -0.35
N ALA A 178 11.58 -32.47 -0.03
CA ALA A 178 12.30 -32.25 1.23
C ALA A 178 12.93 -30.83 1.33
N ALA A 179 13.35 -30.25 0.20
CA ALA A 179 13.85 -28.87 0.16
C ALA A 179 12.71 -27.86 0.33
N ALA A 180 11.54 -28.15 -0.26
CA ALA A 180 10.34 -27.34 -0.07
C ALA A 180 9.87 -27.33 1.39
N GLU A 181 9.90 -28.49 2.07
CA GLU A 181 9.53 -28.58 3.49
C GLU A 181 10.51 -27.82 4.38
N ARG A 182 11.82 -27.98 4.16
CA ARG A 182 12.85 -27.18 4.87
C ARG A 182 12.66 -25.68 4.66
N ARG A 183 12.38 -25.25 3.43
CA ARG A 183 12.11 -23.85 3.11
C ARG A 183 10.92 -23.32 3.89
N ARG A 184 9.81 -24.07 3.95
CA ARG A 184 8.63 -23.68 4.75
C ARG A 184 8.99 -23.56 6.23
N SER A 185 9.70 -24.53 6.79
CA SER A 185 10.13 -24.49 8.18
C SER A 185 10.98 -23.25 8.48
N LEU A 186 11.93 -22.90 7.59
CA LEU A 186 12.75 -21.69 7.76
C LEU A 186 11.95 -20.40 7.63
N ILE A 187 11.00 -20.33 6.70
CA ILE A 187 10.08 -19.19 6.58
C ILE A 187 9.28 -19.03 7.87
N CYS A 188 8.77 -20.12 8.45
CA CYS A 188 8.06 -20.08 9.72
C CYS A 188 8.95 -19.58 10.86
N CYS A 189 10.19 -20.08 10.97
CA CYS A 189 11.16 -19.60 11.96
C CYS A 189 11.49 -18.11 11.78
N TYR A 190 11.64 -17.66 10.54
CA TYR A 190 11.90 -16.27 10.23
C TYR A 190 10.73 -15.37 10.63
N LEU A 191 9.50 -15.75 10.29
CA LEU A 191 8.28 -15.03 10.69
C LEU A 191 8.12 -14.99 12.21
N ASP A 192 8.36 -16.10 12.89
CA ASP A 192 8.31 -16.19 14.34
C ASP A 192 9.33 -15.24 15.00
N GLY A 193 10.57 -15.23 14.51
CA GLY A 193 11.61 -14.32 14.98
C GLY A 193 11.31 -12.86 14.66
N LEU A 194 10.72 -12.58 13.50
CA LEU A 194 10.33 -11.22 13.10
C LEU A 194 9.22 -10.67 14.00
N VAL A 195 8.16 -11.46 14.26
CA VAL A 195 7.08 -11.08 15.16
C VAL A 195 7.59 -10.92 16.60
N SER A 196 8.43 -11.85 17.06
CA SER A 196 9.00 -11.77 18.42
C SER A 196 9.78 -10.48 18.62
N ARG A 197 10.71 -10.15 17.71
CA ARG A 197 11.49 -8.90 17.79
C ARG A 197 10.60 -7.65 17.75
N ALA A 198 9.54 -7.67 16.95
CA ALA A 198 8.61 -6.54 16.86
C ALA A 198 7.80 -6.37 18.15
N LEU A 199 7.34 -7.47 18.77
CA LEU A 199 6.66 -7.43 20.05
C LEU A 199 7.60 -7.03 21.20
N ASP A 200 8.83 -7.56 21.21
CA ASP A 200 9.85 -7.21 22.20
C ASP A 200 10.16 -5.70 22.15
N LEU A 201 10.32 -5.13 20.95
CA LEU A 201 10.50 -3.69 20.79
C LEU A 201 9.31 -2.90 21.33
N LEU A 202 8.07 -3.32 21.08
CA LEU A 202 6.88 -2.65 21.60
C LEU A 202 6.77 -2.75 23.13
N LEU A 203 7.23 -3.86 23.72
CA LEU A 203 7.31 -4.04 25.18
C LEU A 203 8.37 -3.12 25.80
N GLU A 204 9.56 -3.06 25.20
CA GLU A 204 10.65 -2.17 25.64
C GLU A 204 10.23 -0.70 25.59
N LEU A 205 9.50 -0.30 24.55
CA LEU A 205 8.97 1.05 24.41
C LEU A 205 7.75 1.32 25.32
N GLY A 206 7.23 0.32 26.02
CA GLY A 206 6.06 0.45 26.91
C GLY A 206 4.74 0.71 26.17
N CYS A 207 4.65 0.37 24.89
CA CYS A 207 3.43 0.52 24.08
C CYS A 207 2.44 -0.63 24.30
N ILE A 208 2.94 -1.81 24.67
CA ILE A 208 2.13 -3.00 24.97
C ILE A 208 2.48 -3.57 26.35
N GLN A 209 1.57 -4.33 26.93
CA GLN A 209 1.74 -5.04 28.19
C GLN A 209 1.30 -6.50 28.04
N LEU A 210 1.96 -7.41 28.77
CA LEU A 210 1.57 -8.82 28.82
C LEU A 210 0.81 -9.10 30.11
N ARG A 211 -0.41 -9.61 29.99
CA ARG A 211 -1.17 -10.12 31.13
C ARG A 211 -1.16 -11.64 31.13
N LEU A 212 -0.71 -12.22 32.23
CA LEU A 212 -0.86 -13.66 32.47
C LEU A 212 -2.34 -13.98 32.79
N PRO A 213 -2.93 -15.00 32.16
CA PRO A 213 -4.29 -15.41 32.50
C PRO A 213 -4.36 -15.86 33.96
N GLN A 214 -5.14 -15.16 34.79
CA GLN A 214 -5.36 -15.53 36.19
C GLN A 214 -6.26 -16.77 36.27
N GLN A 215 -5.86 -17.78 37.06
CA GLN A 215 -6.58 -19.04 37.26
C GLN A 215 -8.02 -18.90 37.82
N GLN A 216 -8.46 -17.71 38.26
CA GLN A 216 -9.77 -17.52 38.91
C GLN A 216 -10.98 -17.68 37.98
N GLN A 217 -10.87 -17.39 36.68
CA GLN A 217 -11.99 -17.62 35.74
C GLN A 217 -12.20 -19.12 35.45
N GLN A 218 -11.18 -19.96 35.63
CA GLN A 218 -11.27 -21.41 35.40
C GLN A 218 -12.04 -22.14 36.50
N GLN A 219 -11.99 -21.70 37.77
CA GLN A 219 -12.80 -22.32 38.83
C GLN A 219 -14.32 -22.11 38.61
N GLN A 220 -14.73 -20.94 38.10
CA GLN A 220 -16.14 -20.68 37.80
C GLN A 220 -16.64 -21.46 36.57
N GLN A 221 -15.82 -21.59 35.52
CA GLN A 221 -16.18 -22.39 34.34
C GLN A 221 -16.13 -23.90 34.61
N GLN A 222 -15.18 -24.39 35.40
CA GLN A 222 -15.13 -25.81 35.80
C GLN A 222 -16.29 -26.18 36.72
N GLN A 223 -16.72 -25.30 37.63
CA GLN A 223 -17.92 -25.54 38.44
C GLN A 223 -19.20 -25.58 37.60
N GLN A 224 -19.31 -24.75 36.56
CA GLN A 224 -20.46 -24.80 35.63
C GLN A 224 -20.45 -26.04 34.72
N GLN A 225 -19.28 -26.50 34.27
CA GLN A 225 -19.17 -27.72 33.45
C GLN A 225 -19.36 -29.01 34.26
N GLN A 226 -18.91 -29.05 35.52
CA GLN A 226 -19.17 -30.20 36.40
C GLN A 226 -20.66 -30.35 36.76
N GLN A 227 -21.41 -29.24 36.83
CA GLN A 227 -22.87 -29.30 37.02
C GLN A 227 -23.64 -29.77 35.78
N GLN A 228 -23.08 -29.63 34.57
CA GLN A 228 -23.71 -30.15 33.34
C GLN A 228 -23.39 -31.62 33.06
N GLN A 229 -22.20 -32.11 33.44
CA GLN A 229 -21.83 -33.52 33.21
C GLN A 229 -22.46 -34.51 34.19
N GLN A 230 -22.85 -34.08 35.40
CA GLN A 230 -23.63 -34.93 36.32
C GLN A 230 -25.08 -35.18 35.87
N GLY A 231 -25.53 -34.55 34.78
CA GLY A 231 -26.86 -34.76 34.20
C GLY A 231 -26.97 -35.86 33.14
N GLU A 232 -25.86 -36.42 32.63
CA GLU A 232 -25.88 -37.34 31.47
C GLU A 232 -25.32 -38.75 31.72
N GLU A 233 -24.81 -39.08 32.92
CA GLU A 233 -24.35 -40.45 33.25
C GLU A 233 -25.47 -41.39 33.72
N GLY A 234 -26.61 -41.35 33.04
CA GLY A 234 -27.77 -42.22 33.32
C GLY A 234 -28.38 -42.80 32.05
N GLY A 235 -27.62 -43.59 31.29
CA GLY A 235 -28.12 -44.17 30.03
C GLY A 235 -27.26 -45.30 29.45
N GLU A 236 -27.69 -46.53 29.77
CA GLU A 236 -27.59 -47.77 28.98
C GLU A 236 -26.22 -48.41 28.68
N ALA A 237 -26.02 -49.57 29.34
CA ALA A 237 -25.12 -50.62 28.93
C ALA A 237 -25.77 -51.47 27.82
N GLY A 238 -25.08 -51.65 26.69
CA GLY A 238 -25.44 -52.59 25.63
C GLY A 238 -24.23 -52.83 24.72
N GLY A 239 -23.77 -54.08 24.64
CA GLY A 239 -22.42 -54.42 24.19
C GLY A 239 -22.14 -54.35 22.70
N GLU A 240 -20.85 -54.25 22.37
CA GLU A 240 -20.22 -54.87 21.19
C GLU A 240 -18.68 -54.82 21.33
N GLU A 241 -18.10 -56.02 21.29
CA GLU A 241 -16.79 -56.38 20.74
C GLU A 241 -15.48 -55.72 21.22
N ALA A 242 -14.57 -56.62 21.63
CA ALA A 242 -13.19 -56.39 22.01
C ALA A 242 -12.27 -55.97 20.85
N LEU A 243 -12.61 -54.88 20.17
CA LEU A 243 -11.71 -54.06 19.33
C LEU A 243 -11.50 -52.66 19.94
N THR A 244 -11.94 -52.49 21.18
CA THR A 244 -12.07 -51.21 21.87
C THR A 244 -10.75 -50.70 22.45
N GLY A 245 -9.77 -51.56 22.78
CA GLY A 245 -8.54 -51.14 23.46
C GLY A 245 -7.67 -50.16 22.64
N PHE A 246 -7.25 -50.55 21.43
CA PHE A 246 -6.38 -49.71 20.61
C PHE A 246 -7.07 -48.43 20.12
N ARG A 247 -8.36 -48.53 19.77
CA ARG A 247 -9.14 -47.37 19.33
C ARG A 247 -9.42 -46.41 20.49
N LEU A 248 -9.71 -46.91 21.70
CA LEU A 248 -9.77 -46.08 22.91
C LEU A 248 -8.43 -45.43 23.19
N VAL A 249 -7.32 -46.18 23.16
CA VAL A 249 -5.99 -45.64 23.47
C VAL A 249 -5.58 -44.57 22.47
N LEU A 250 -5.86 -44.75 21.17
CA LEU A 250 -5.62 -43.72 20.15
C LEU A 250 -6.51 -42.49 20.35
N GLN A 251 -7.78 -42.69 20.68
CA GLN A 251 -8.71 -41.58 20.96
C GLN A 251 -8.33 -40.85 22.25
N GLN A 252 -7.82 -41.56 23.26
CA GLN A 252 -7.33 -41.02 24.51
C GLN A 252 -6.04 -40.24 24.30
N GLN A 253 -5.08 -40.76 23.52
CA GLN A 253 -3.88 -40.00 23.12
C GLN A 253 -4.22 -38.76 22.29
N GLN A 254 -5.21 -38.84 21.38
CA GLN A 254 -5.66 -37.68 20.62
C GLN A 254 -6.33 -36.64 21.52
N ARG A 255 -7.17 -37.07 22.48
CA ARG A 255 -7.76 -36.19 23.49
C ARG A 255 -6.72 -35.61 24.42
N GLU A 256 -5.74 -36.38 24.86
CA GLU A 256 -4.64 -35.90 25.71
C GLU A 256 -3.77 -34.92 24.96
N LYS A 257 -3.46 -35.15 23.68
CA LYS A 257 -2.76 -34.16 22.83
C LYS A 257 -3.59 -32.91 22.61
N GLN A 258 -4.89 -33.04 22.33
CA GLN A 258 -5.80 -31.90 22.19
C GLN A 258 -5.96 -31.14 23.51
N GLN A 259 -6.07 -31.84 24.63
CA GLN A 259 -6.14 -31.26 25.97
C GLN A 259 -4.83 -30.58 26.32
N GLN A 260 -3.68 -31.19 26.09
CA GLN A 260 -2.36 -30.58 26.29
C GLN A 260 -2.19 -29.33 25.41
N GLN A 261 -2.61 -29.38 24.14
CA GLN A 261 -2.57 -28.24 23.23
C GLN A 261 -3.53 -27.12 23.69
N GLN A 262 -4.72 -27.48 24.16
CA GLN A 262 -5.69 -26.54 24.72
C GLN A 262 -5.23 -25.95 26.07
N GLN A 263 -4.55 -26.76 26.89
CA GLN A 263 -3.99 -26.34 28.18
C GLN A 263 -2.76 -25.44 27.99
N GLN A 264 -1.97 -25.65 26.93
CA GLN A 264 -0.91 -24.74 26.52
C GLN A 264 -1.46 -23.41 26.00
N LEU A 265 -2.51 -23.42 25.16
CA LEU A 265 -3.19 -22.20 24.71
C LEU A 265 -3.77 -21.39 25.88
N LEU A 266 -4.21 -22.07 26.96
CA LEU A 266 -4.71 -21.43 28.18
C LEU A 266 -3.63 -20.74 29.03
N LEU A 267 -2.35 -21.00 28.78
CA LEU A 267 -1.21 -20.38 29.47
C LEU A 267 -0.54 -19.28 28.65
N GLU A 268 -0.98 -19.05 27.40
CA GLU A 268 -0.39 -17.99 26.58
C GLU A 268 -0.66 -16.61 27.20
N PRO A 269 0.37 -15.75 27.31
CA PRO A 269 0.19 -14.39 27.80
C PRO A 269 -0.68 -13.60 26.82
N VAL A 270 -1.68 -12.90 27.36
CA VAL A 270 -2.55 -12.02 26.58
C VAL A 270 -1.84 -10.69 26.39
N ILE A 271 -1.73 -10.27 25.13
CA ILE A 271 -1.15 -8.98 24.74
C ILE A 271 -2.24 -7.92 24.83
N GLU A 272 -1.94 -6.82 25.52
CA GLU A 272 -2.83 -5.68 25.62
C GLU A 272 -2.13 -4.36 25.31
N PRO A 273 -2.85 -3.39 24.72
CA PRO A 273 -2.29 -2.07 24.48
C PRO A 273 -2.20 -1.25 25.78
N THR A 274 -1.13 -0.47 25.93
CA THR A 274 -1.04 0.55 26.98
C THR A 274 -1.65 1.88 26.50
N PRO A 275 -1.89 2.85 27.40
CA PRO A 275 -2.31 4.19 26.98
C PRO A 275 -1.33 4.85 26.01
N LEU A 276 -0.02 4.59 26.14
CA LEU A 276 0.99 5.10 25.22
C LEU A 276 0.83 4.49 23.83
N GLY A 277 0.67 3.16 23.75
CA GLY A 277 0.43 2.48 22.47
C GLY A 277 -0.85 2.97 21.77
N ARG A 278 -1.91 3.25 22.54
CA ARG A 278 -3.15 3.85 22.04
C ARG A 278 -2.93 5.26 21.48
N ILE A 279 -2.17 6.10 22.17
CA ILE A 279 -1.84 7.46 21.68
C ILE A 279 -1.03 7.37 20.39
N ALA A 280 0.01 6.54 20.35
CA ALA A 280 0.84 6.35 19.16
C ALA A 280 -0.01 5.90 17.96
N CYS A 281 -0.90 4.93 18.15
CA CYS A 281 -1.81 4.46 17.11
C CYS A 281 -2.80 5.55 16.67
N PHE A 282 -3.43 6.26 17.61
CA PHE A 282 -4.48 7.22 17.29
C PHE A 282 -3.96 8.40 16.46
N TYR A 283 -2.74 8.86 16.75
CA TYR A 283 -2.12 9.98 16.05
C TYR A 283 -1.18 9.57 14.91
N TYR A 284 -1.07 8.27 14.61
CA TYR A 284 -0.13 7.74 13.60
C TYR A 284 1.32 8.18 13.84
N ILE A 285 1.75 8.14 15.10
CA ILE A 285 3.11 8.49 15.53
C ILE A 285 3.90 7.20 15.74
N LYS A 286 5.18 7.20 15.38
CA LYS A 286 6.08 6.07 15.63
C LYS A 286 6.18 5.77 17.13
N PRO A 287 6.12 4.50 17.55
CA PRO A 287 6.26 4.10 18.96
C PRO A 287 7.50 4.68 19.66
N GLN A 288 8.62 4.79 18.94
CA GLN A 288 9.89 5.34 19.42
C GLN A 288 9.76 6.83 19.77
N THR A 289 9.12 7.60 18.90
CA THR A 289 8.87 9.04 19.12
C THR A 289 7.91 9.25 20.30
N ALA A 290 6.84 8.46 20.38
CA ALA A 290 5.90 8.53 21.52
C ALA A 290 6.61 8.26 22.87
N LYS A 291 7.48 7.25 22.91
CA LYS A 291 8.28 6.93 24.09
C LYS A 291 9.26 8.04 24.46
N ARG A 292 9.99 8.59 23.48
CA ARG A 292 10.92 9.71 23.68
C ARG A 292 10.22 10.94 24.26
N ILE A 293 9.00 11.23 23.80
CA ILE A 293 8.18 12.32 24.33
C ILE A 293 7.79 12.03 25.78
N GLN A 294 7.28 10.83 26.07
CA GLN A 294 6.89 10.43 27.42
C GLN A 294 8.06 10.54 28.41
N ASP A 295 9.25 10.04 28.04
CA ASP A 295 10.43 10.05 28.92
C ASP A 295 10.88 11.46 29.25
N LYS A 296 10.91 12.37 28.25
CA LYS A 296 11.26 13.77 28.49
C LYS A 296 10.21 14.52 29.33
N MET A 297 8.92 14.20 29.15
CA MET A 297 7.85 14.80 29.95
C MET A 297 7.88 14.33 31.41
N GLN A 298 8.35 13.11 31.69
CA GLN A 298 8.43 12.57 33.06
C GLN A 298 9.63 13.12 33.84
N GLN A 299 10.73 13.46 33.16
CA GLN A 299 11.97 13.90 33.80
C GLN A 299 11.96 15.38 34.20
N GLN A 300 11.26 16.24 33.46
CA GLN A 300 11.31 17.69 33.68
C GLN A 300 10.06 18.43 33.18
N VAL A 301 9.79 19.59 33.79
CA VAL A 301 8.81 20.56 33.26
C VAL A 301 9.45 21.26 32.07
N LEU A 302 8.99 20.93 30.87
CA LEU A 302 9.55 21.45 29.62
C LEU A 302 9.10 22.90 29.38
N SER A 303 10.04 23.77 29.04
CA SER A 303 9.75 25.09 28.49
C SER A 303 9.21 24.98 27.05
N PHE A 304 8.52 26.02 26.58
CA PHE A 304 7.99 26.05 25.20
C PHE A 304 9.06 25.77 24.13
N VAL A 305 10.26 26.33 24.31
CA VAL A 305 11.38 26.14 23.37
C VAL A 305 11.85 24.68 23.37
N GLU A 306 11.86 24.01 24.52
CA GLU A 306 12.26 22.60 24.62
C GLU A 306 11.20 21.66 24.03
N ILE A 307 9.92 21.99 24.18
CA ILE A 307 8.84 21.26 23.49
C ILE A 307 9.01 21.39 21.97
N LEU A 308 9.30 22.59 21.48
CA LEU A 308 9.45 22.83 20.05
C LEU A 308 10.67 22.09 19.47
N LYS A 309 11.77 22.04 20.22
CA LYS A 309 12.94 21.21 19.88
C LYS A 309 12.62 19.71 19.91
N LEU A 310 11.88 19.25 20.92
CA LEU A 310 11.48 17.85 21.03
C LEU A 310 10.59 17.42 19.85
N LEU A 311 9.66 18.27 19.42
CA LEU A 311 8.85 18.02 18.25
C LEU A 311 9.69 18.04 16.98
N ALA A 312 10.61 19.00 16.82
CA ALA A 312 11.48 19.05 15.65
C ALA A 312 12.42 17.83 15.52
N ASP A 313 12.80 17.21 16.64
CA ASP A 313 13.64 16.01 16.66
C ASP A 313 12.86 14.69 16.44
N ALA A 314 11.56 14.74 16.15
CA ALA A 314 10.73 13.54 16.01
C ALA A 314 11.11 12.74 14.75
N ASP A 315 11.02 11.40 14.82
CA ASP A 315 11.49 10.48 13.78
C ASP A 315 10.60 10.55 12.50
N GLU A 316 9.46 11.23 12.56
CA GLU A 316 8.61 11.52 11.40
C GLU A 316 9.22 12.59 10.51
N PHE A 317 9.99 13.52 11.08
CA PHE A 317 10.65 14.58 10.31
C PHE A 317 11.92 14.11 9.62
N ASP A 318 12.37 12.90 9.93
CA ASP A 318 13.49 12.29 9.21
C ASP A 318 13.22 12.32 7.71
N GLU A 319 11.99 12.13 7.22
CA GLU A 319 11.67 12.09 5.78
C GLU A 319 11.65 13.44 5.07
N MET A 320 11.82 14.56 5.78
CA MET A 320 11.83 15.88 5.13
C MET A 320 13.15 16.10 4.36
N PRO A 321 13.08 16.58 3.10
CA PRO A 321 14.28 17.03 2.40
C PRO A 321 14.82 18.29 3.10
N VAL A 322 16.11 18.26 3.44
CA VAL A 322 16.83 19.38 4.08
C VAL A 322 17.36 20.34 3.03
#